data_AF-A0A2A4MLS2-F1
#
_entry.id   AF-A0A2A4MLS2-F1
#
_cell.length_a   1.000
_cell.length_b   1.000
_cell.length_c   1.000
_cell.angle_alpha   90.00
_cell.angle_beta   90.00
_cell.angle_gamma   90.00
#
_symmetry.space_group_name_H-M   'P 1'
#
loop_
_entity.id
_entity.type
_entity.pdbx_description
1 polymer ?
#
loop_
_entity_poly.entity_id
_entity_poly.type
_entity_poly.pdbx_seq_one_letter_code
_entity_poly.pdbx_strand_id
1 'polypeptide(L)'
;MKNAVWIALIVSIVLVNLVAWLVFQFTGFYIVMFFRITLIFGITIITAIFVGSALLVASLDKEVPLSPKPRPKPSPSPRPNSEATGDQQAGK
;
A
#
# COMPACT_ATOMS: atom_id res chain seq x y z
N MET A 1 0.67 0.24 -13.59
CA MET A 1 0.56 1.50 -12.83
C MET A 1 0.68 2.75 -13.70
N LYS A 2 1.67 2.86 -14.60
CA LYS A 2 1.91 4.05 -15.47
C LYS A 2 0.66 4.56 -16.21
N ASN A 3 -0.23 3.65 -16.60
CA ASN A 3 -1.40 3.96 -17.41
C ASN A 3 -2.70 4.04 -16.60
N ALA A 4 -2.68 3.82 -15.28
CA ALA A 4 -3.92 3.74 -14.50
C ALA A 4 -4.72 5.06 -14.55
N VAL A 5 -4.02 6.19 -14.38
CA VAL A 5 -4.62 7.53 -14.49
C VAL A 5 -5.11 7.79 -15.92
N TRP A 6 -4.35 7.37 -16.91
CA TRP A 6 -4.70 7.51 -18.33
C TRP A 6 -5.93 6.69 -18.71
N ILE A 7 -6.06 5.47 -18.19
CA ILE A 7 -7.22 4.61 -18.40
C ILE A 7 -8.44 5.23 -17.73
N ALA A 8 -8.31 5.72 -16.49
CA ALA A 8 -9.41 6.39 -15.80
C ALA A 8 -9.89 7.64 -16.57
N LEU A 9 -8.96 8.42 -17.14
CA LEU A 9 -9.29 9.56 -17.98
C LEU A 9 -10.08 9.13 -19.21
N ILE A 10 -9.61 8.15 -19.98
CA ILE A 10 -10.30 7.65 -21.19
C ILE A 10 -11.67 7.09 -20.83
N VAL A 11 -11.77 6.27 -19.78
CA VAL A 11 -13.03 5.69 -19.32
C VAL A 11 -14.02 6.78 -18.92
N SER A 12 -13.58 7.81 -18.19
CA SER A 12 -14.45 8.91 -17.79
C SER A 12 -14.97 9.72 -18.98
N ILE A 13 -14.14 9.95 -20.01
CA ILE A 13 -14.56 10.63 -21.24
C ILE A 13 -15.68 9.86 -21.93
N VAL A 14 -15.49 8.54 -22.10
CA VAL A 14 -16.49 7.68 -22.75
C VAL A 14 -17.77 7.63 -21.91
N LEU A 15 -17.64 7.40 -20.61
CA LEU A 15 -18.78 7.25 -19.69
C LEU A 15 -19.62 8.53 -19.63
N VAL A 16 -19.01 9.70 -19.45
CA VAL A 16 -19.74 10.97 -19.35
C VAL A 16 -20.42 11.31 -20.67
N ASN A 17 -19.80 11.04 -21.82
CA ASN A 17 -20.46 11.26 -23.11
C ASN A 17 -21.63 10.30 -23.33
N LEU A 18 -21.47 9.03 -22.96
CA LEU A 18 -22.53 8.04 -23.06
C LEU A 18 -23.75 8.43 -22.19
N VAL A 19 -23.51 8.79 -20.94
CA VAL A 19 -24.56 9.24 -20.02
C VAL A 19 -25.22 10.50 -20.54
N ALA A 20 -24.45 11.47 -21.03
CA ALA A 20 -25.03 12.70 -21.55
C ALA A 20 -25.85 12.48 -22.83
N TRP A 21 -25.47 11.51 -23.66
CA TRP A 21 -26.29 11.07 -24.79
C TRP A 21 -27.59 10.39 -24.34
N LEU A 22 -27.53 9.52 -23.32
CA LEU A 22 -28.72 8.88 -22.73
C LEU A 22 -29.67 9.91 -22.13
N VAL A 23 -29.16 10.88 -21.35
CA VAL A 23 -29.98 11.95 -20.75
C VAL A 23 -30.69 12.75 -21.84
N PHE A 24 -29.98 13.11 -22.92
CA PHE A 24 -30.59 13.79 -24.05
C PHE A 24 -31.73 12.97 -24.66
N GLN A 25 -31.54 11.65 -24.82
CA GLN A 25 -32.57 10.79 -25.42
C GLN A 25 -33.83 10.62 -24.57
N PHE A 26 -33.69 10.47 -23.26
CA PHE A 26 -34.83 10.18 -22.38
C PHE A 26 -35.54 11.43 -21.86
N THR A 27 -34.82 12.55 -21.76
CA THR A 27 -35.33 13.76 -21.08
C THR A 27 -35.42 14.97 -22.00
N GLY A 28 -34.79 14.95 -23.17
CA GLY A 28 -34.68 16.10 -24.08
C GLY A 28 -33.74 17.20 -23.56
N PHE A 29 -33.14 17.06 -22.38
CA PHE A 29 -32.24 18.06 -21.82
C PHE A 29 -30.85 18.00 -22.46
N TYR A 30 -30.40 19.14 -22.98
CA TYR A 30 -29.05 19.30 -23.49
C TYR A 30 -28.08 19.65 -22.37
N ILE A 31 -27.21 18.70 -22.03
CA ILE A 31 -26.11 18.93 -21.10
C ILE A 31 -24.99 19.69 -21.83
N VAL A 32 -24.79 20.95 -21.43
CA VAL A 32 -23.75 21.84 -21.97
C VAL A 32 -22.35 21.25 -21.83
N MET A 33 -21.50 21.52 -22.83
CA MET A 33 -20.14 20.98 -22.90
C MET A 33 -19.30 21.27 -21.65
N PHE A 34 -19.41 22.48 -21.09
CA PHE A 34 -18.65 22.88 -19.91
C PHE A 34 -18.96 21.99 -18.70
N PHE A 35 -20.22 21.64 -18.48
CA PHE A 35 -20.62 20.74 -17.41
C PHE A 35 -20.06 19.32 -17.60
N ARG A 36 -20.04 18.82 -18.85
CA ARG A 36 -19.44 17.50 -19.15
C ARG A 36 -17.96 17.46 -18.81
N ILE A 37 -17.22 18.51 -19.17
CA ILE A 37 -15.78 18.64 -18.87
C ILE A 37 -15.57 18.68 -17.35
N THR A 38 -16.35 19.48 -16.61
CA THR A 38 -16.27 19.54 -15.14
C THR A 38 -16.52 18.18 -14.49
N LEU A 39 -17.50 17.40 -14.97
CA LEU A 39 -17.75 16.04 -14.49
C LEU A 39 -16.57 15.10 -14.74
N ILE A 40 -16.00 15.12 -15.95
CA ILE A 40 -14.83 14.32 -16.32
C ILE A 40 -13.66 14.62 -15.38
N PHE A 41 -13.36 15.91 -15.16
CA PHE A 41 -12.30 16.33 -14.26
C PHE A 41 -12.57 15.92 -12.82
N GLY A 42 -13.80 16.11 -12.32
CA GLY A 42 -14.19 15.71 -10.97
C GLY A 42 -13.97 14.21 -10.72
N ILE A 43 -14.45 13.36 -11.63
CA ILE A 43 -14.27 11.89 -11.54
C ILE A 43 -12.78 11.52 -11.58
N THR A 44 -12.01 12.17 -12.46
CA THR A 44 -10.57 11.91 -12.60
C THR A 44 -9.80 12.28 -11.33
N ILE A 45 -10.10 13.43 -10.72
CA ILE A 45 -9.45 13.88 -9.47
C ILE A 45 -9.78 12.94 -8.32
N ILE A 46 -11.05 12.57 -8.13
CA ILE A 46 -11.47 11.63 -7.08
C ILE A 46 -10.73 10.30 -7.24
N THR A 47 -10.71 9.77 -8.48
CA THR A 47 -10.02 8.52 -8.77
C THR A 47 -8.52 8.63 -8.48
N ALA A 48 -7.88 9.74 -8.85
CA ALA A 48 -6.47 9.97 -8.59
C ALA A 48 -6.16 10.02 -7.09
N ILE A 49 -7.03 10.62 -6.27
CA ILE A 49 -6.87 10.64 -4.80
C ILE A 49 -6.96 9.23 -4.22
N PHE A 50 -7.96 8.45 -4.60
CA PHE A 50 -8.13 7.09 -4.08
C PHE A 50 -6.99 6.16 -4.51
N VAL A 51 -6.66 6.16 -5.80
CA VAL A 51 -5.57 5.34 -6.35
C VAL A 51 -4.23 5.77 -5.76
N GLY A 52 -4.00 7.09 -5.64
CA GLY A 52 -2.80 7.64 -5.02
C GLY A 52 -2.67 7.20 -3.55
N SER A 53 -3.75 7.29 -2.78
CA SER A 53 -3.77 6.87 -1.37
C SER A 53 -3.48 5.38 -1.21
N ALA A 54 -4.13 4.53 -2.01
CA ALA A 54 -3.87 3.09 -2.01
C ALA A 54 -2.42 2.74 -2.37
N LEU A 55 -1.82 3.50 -3.30
CA LEU A 55 -0.42 3.37 -3.67
C LEU A 55 0.52 3.71 -2.50
N LEU A 56 0.24 4.80 -1.77
CA LEU A 56 1.05 5.19 -0.62
C LEU A 56 1.04 4.09 0.45
N VAL A 57 -0.14 3.56 0.80
CA VAL A 57 -0.27 2.46 1.77
C VAL A 57 0.51 1.22 1.29
N ALA A 58 0.32 0.83 0.03
CA ALA A 58 1.01 -0.34 -0.53
C ALA A 58 2.54 -0.14 -0.64
N SER A 59 3.01 1.10 -0.72
CA SER A 59 4.45 1.40 -0.66
C SER A 59 4.97 1.26 0.75
N LEU A 60 4.25 1.75 1.77
CA LEU A 60 4.63 1.64 3.18
C LEU A 60 4.76 0.17 3.63
N ASP A 61 3.86 -0.70 3.18
CA ASP A 61 3.93 -2.15 3.47
C ASP A 61 5.18 -2.83 2.88
N LYS A 62 5.80 -2.22 1.86
CA LYS A 62 6.98 -2.77 1.19
C LYS A 62 8.29 -2.24 1.76
N GLU A 63 8.25 -1.27 2.67
CA GLU A 63 9.46 -0.71 3.26
C GLU A 63 10.01 -1.64 4.35
N VAL A 64 11.31 -1.95 4.26
CA VAL A 64 12.02 -2.63 5.36
C VAL A 64 12.26 -1.58 6.45
N PRO A 65 11.88 -1.82 7.72
CA PRO A 65 12.09 -0.85 8.78
C PRO A 65 13.59 -0.58 8.94
N LEU A 66 14.00 0.68 8.76
CA LEU A 66 15.36 1.17 9.00
C LEU A 66 15.75 1.18 10.49
N SER A 67 14.91 0.65 11.37
CA SER A 67 15.19 0.61 12.81
C SER A 67 16.29 -0.42 13.11
N PRO A 68 17.27 -0.11 13.97
CA PRO A 68 18.46 -0.93 14.13
C PRO A 68 18.10 -2.35 14.56
N LYS A 69 18.68 -3.35 13.89
CA LYS A 69 18.63 -4.75 14.30
C LYS A 69 18.98 -4.84 15.79
N PRO A 70 18.13 -5.44 16.65
CA PRO A 70 18.44 -5.57 18.07
C PRO A 70 19.82 -6.22 18.22
N ARG A 71 20.73 -5.56 18.95
CA ARG A 71 22.03 -6.16 19.29
C ARG A 71 21.74 -7.52 19.93
N PRO A 72 22.36 -8.62 19.46
CA PRO A 72 22.18 -9.91 20.10
C PRO A 72 22.61 -9.79 21.56
N LYS A 73 21.72 -10.20 22.47
CA LYS A 73 22.00 -10.23 23.91
C LYS A 73 23.23 -11.14 24.12
N PRO A 74 24.23 -10.76 24.92
CA PRO A 74 25.38 -11.62 25.18
C PRO A 74 24.91 -12.96 25.71
N SER A 75 25.37 -14.05 25.09
CA SER A 75 25.11 -15.40 25.57
C SER A 75 25.70 -15.55 26.97
N PRO A 76 24.99 -16.17 27.94
CA PRO A 76 25.51 -16.35 29.28
C PRO A 76 26.80 -17.19 29.23
N SER A 77 27.88 -16.67 29.84
CA SER A 77 29.15 -17.38 29.92
C SER A 77 28.98 -18.70 30.68
N PRO A 78 29.68 -19.78 30.27
CA PRO A 78 29.66 -21.05 30.99
C PRO A 78 30.04 -20.84 32.45
N ARG A 79 29.25 -21.38 33.38
CA ARG A 79 29.63 -21.41 34.81
C ARG A 79 30.94 -22.21 34.92
N PRO A 80 31.95 -21.72 35.67
CA PRO A 80 33.13 -22.52 35.95
C PRO A 80 32.72 -23.70 36.82
N ASN A 81 33.07 -24.91 36.39
CA ASN A 81 32.87 -26.13 37.17
C ASN A 81 33.80 -26.07 38.39
N SER A 82 33.27 -25.68 39.54
CA SER A 82 33.93 -25.89 40.82
C SER A 82 33.71 -27.33 41.25
N GLU A 83 34.57 -28.24 40.77
CA GLU A 83 34.92 -29.50 41.43
C GLU A 83 36.04 -30.19 40.65
N ALA A 84 37.26 -29.72 40.89
CA ALA A 84 38.42 -30.59 40.88
C ALA A 84 38.80 -30.84 42.33
N THR A 85 39.02 -32.11 42.69
CA THR A 85 39.83 -32.61 43.82
C THR A 85 39.06 -33.20 45.02
N GLY A 86 39.30 -34.50 45.24
CA GLY A 86 38.95 -35.29 46.44
C GLY A 86 38.04 -36.47 46.05
N ASP A 87 38.42 -37.75 46.06
CA ASP A 87 39.43 -38.43 46.85
C ASP A 87 39.94 -39.70 46.14
N GLN A 88 41.24 -39.95 46.29
CA GLN A 88 41.75 -41.31 46.35
C GLN A 88 41.09 -42.00 47.55
N GLN A 89 40.50 -43.19 47.39
CA GLN A 89 40.79 -44.33 48.27
C GLN A 89 39.97 -45.58 47.93
N ALA A 90 40.70 -46.70 47.93
CA ALA A 90 40.31 -48.07 48.30
C ALA A 90 39.17 -48.74 47.50
N GLY A 91 39.32 -49.91 46.91
CA GLY A 91 40.19 -51.03 47.26
C GLY A 91 39.30 -52.25 47.50
N LYS A 92 39.27 -53.16 46.52
CA LYS A 92 39.18 -54.63 46.60
C LYS A 92 38.76 -55.20 45.25
#